data_AF-A0A518BTU6-F1
#
_entry.id   AF-A0A518BTU6-F1
#
_cell.length_a   1.000
_cell.length_b   1.000
_cell.length_c   1.000
_cell.angle_alpha   90.00
_cell.angle_beta   90.00
_cell.angle_gamma   90.00
#
_symmetry.space_group_name_H-M   'P 1'
#
loop_
_entity.id
_entity.type
_entity.pdbx_description
1 polymer ?
#
loop_
_entity_poly.entity_id
_entity_poly.type
_entity_poly.pdbx_seq_one_letter_code
_entity_poly.pdbx_strand_id
1 'polypeptide(L)'
;MPHADLDNTIARWSRAGVLFGSRPARATPDLERLLLDTAQLAAENARLFYMAVTWLSRYGNFIARHRLKRLVETELEADYQPVLGAFITLAVKHGASRELLIAAEVCQPADAPYPLFAVQRHSPALTKIAQRNACSEGARWNLWLPDEPPKLDALRPARWIINQNPAYLDRIVRKGDLRCSILLVLRCDTAGGSADSEVALAEKCSANRIAVRNALDDLEREGYTLRQPEPGARNTRIVLAASPAPLAAS
;
A
#
# COMPACT_ATOMS: atom_id res chain seq x y z
N MET A 1 -4.77 8.93 14.81
CA MET A 1 -4.27 7.54 14.73
C MET A 1 -3.26 7.31 15.83
N PRO A 2 -3.06 6.09 16.36
CA PRO A 2 -1.87 5.83 17.17
C PRO A 2 -0.64 6.13 16.32
N HIS A 3 0.35 6.85 16.87
CA HIS A 3 1.59 7.14 16.16
C HIS A 3 2.27 5.84 15.71
N ALA A 4 2.78 5.83 14.49
CA ALA A 4 3.52 4.67 13.98
C ALA A 4 4.72 4.37 14.89
N ASP A 5 4.88 3.10 15.27
CA ASP A 5 6.02 2.61 16.04
C ASP A 5 7.06 2.00 15.09
N LEU A 6 8.31 2.44 15.21
CA LEU A 6 9.39 2.03 14.31
C LEU A 6 9.67 0.53 14.40
N ASP A 7 9.75 -0.02 15.62
CA ASP A 7 10.07 -1.43 15.82
C ASP A 7 8.97 -2.34 15.27
N ASN A 8 7.70 -2.00 15.54
CA ASN A 8 6.56 -2.71 14.95
C ASN A 8 6.53 -2.60 13.41
N THR A 9 6.86 -1.43 12.86
CA THR A 9 6.90 -1.21 11.40
C THR A 9 7.99 -2.06 10.75
N ILE A 10 9.18 -2.12 11.34
CA ILE A 10 10.28 -2.98 10.90
C ILE A 10 9.89 -4.47 11.03
N ALA A 11 9.23 -4.87 12.12
CA ALA A 11 8.75 -6.24 12.31
C ALA A 11 7.72 -6.63 11.23
N ARG A 12 6.82 -5.73 10.85
CA ARG A 12 5.84 -5.94 9.77
C ARG A 12 6.50 -6.04 8.41
N TRP A 13 7.47 -5.18 8.08
CA TRP A 13 8.25 -5.33 6.85
C TRP A 13 9.06 -6.63 6.81
N SER A 14 9.58 -7.06 7.96
CA SER A 14 10.26 -8.36 8.09
C SER A 14 9.30 -9.52 7.78
N ARG A 15 8.06 -9.43 8.25
CA ARG A 15 6.99 -10.39 7.91
C ARG A 15 6.62 -10.34 6.43
N ALA A 16 6.66 -9.17 5.82
CA ALA A 16 6.47 -8.98 4.37
C ALA A 16 7.69 -9.40 3.52
N GLY A 17 8.78 -9.87 4.14
CA GLY A 17 9.93 -10.45 3.45
C GLY A 17 11.13 -9.53 3.27
N VAL A 18 11.15 -8.35 3.90
CA VAL A 18 12.36 -7.52 3.94
C VAL A 18 13.33 -8.08 4.98
N LEU A 19 14.63 -8.12 4.68
CA LEU A 19 15.67 -8.56 5.62
C LEU A 19 16.08 -7.43 6.58
N PHE A 20 15.21 -7.12 7.52
CA PHE A 20 15.61 -6.43 8.74
C PHE A 20 16.11 -7.44 9.77
N GLY A 21 17.08 -7.06 10.60
CA GLY A 21 17.65 -7.93 11.65
C GLY A 21 16.70 -8.17 12.83
N SER A 22 15.42 -7.83 12.72
CA SER A 22 14.44 -7.95 13.79
C SER A 22 13.54 -9.18 13.62
N ARG A 23 12.81 -9.53 14.69
CA ARG A 23 11.84 -10.62 14.65
C ARG A 23 10.63 -10.22 13.79
N PRO A 24 10.20 -11.05 12.82
CA PRO A 24 8.99 -10.78 12.05
C PRO A 24 7.74 -10.67 12.93
N ALA A 25 6.83 -9.78 12.55
CA ALA A 25 5.51 -9.67 13.16
C ALA A 25 4.75 -11.01 13.08
N ARG A 26 3.89 -11.27 14.08
CA ARG A 26 3.11 -12.52 14.15
C ARG A 26 2.00 -12.58 13.11
N ALA A 27 1.34 -11.45 12.87
CA ALA A 27 0.22 -11.35 11.94
C ALA A 27 0.68 -10.87 10.56
N THR A 28 -0.05 -11.31 9.52
CA THR A 28 0.12 -10.78 8.17
C THR A 28 -0.14 -9.28 8.15
N PRO A 29 0.80 -8.45 7.68
CA PRO A 29 0.59 -7.01 7.69
C PRO A 29 -0.43 -6.58 6.62
N ASP A 30 -1.26 -5.60 6.97
CA ASP A 30 -1.95 -4.76 5.99
C ASP A 30 -0.90 -3.93 5.26
N LEU A 31 -0.68 -4.21 3.96
CA LEU A 31 0.39 -3.59 3.17
C LEU A 31 0.11 -2.11 2.96
N GLU A 32 -1.13 -1.72 2.65
CA GLU A 32 -1.43 -0.33 2.36
C GLU A 32 -1.24 0.55 3.60
N ARG A 33 -1.71 0.10 4.78
CA ARG A 33 -1.45 0.82 6.04
C ARG A 33 0.02 0.78 6.43
N LEU A 34 0.75 -0.30 6.12
CA LEU A 34 2.20 -0.36 6.35
C LEU A 34 2.95 0.71 5.53
N LEU A 35 2.48 1.04 4.32
CA LEU A 35 3.05 2.13 3.53
C LEU A 35 2.80 3.50 4.16
N LEU A 36 1.60 3.73 4.71
CA LEU A 36 1.27 4.95 5.45
C LEU A 36 2.15 5.10 6.70
N ASP A 37 2.27 4.05 7.51
CA ASP A 37 3.17 4.02 8.68
C ASP A 37 4.63 4.29 8.28
N THR A 38 5.04 3.74 7.14
CA THR A 38 6.39 3.96 6.60
C THR A 38 6.61 5.42 6.19
N ALA A 39 5.63 6.07 5.56
CA ALA A 39 5.73 7.48 5.19
C ALA A 39 5.89 8.39 6.42
N GLN A 40 5.21 8.06 7.52
CA GLN A 40 5.33 8.79 8.79
C GLN A 40 6.73 8.66 9.42
N LEU A 41 7.37 7.50 9.29
CA LEU A 41 8.65 7.19 9.93
C LEU A 41 9.88 7.41 9.04
N ALA A 42 9.68 7.60 7.73
CA ALA A 42 10.77 7.60 6.75
C ALA A 42 11.78 8.73 6.95
N ALA A 43 11.36 9.90 7.44
CA ALA A 43 12.26 11.02 7.70
C ALA A 43 13.31 10.66 8.78
N GLU A 44 12.94 9.84 9.75
CA GLU A 44 13.81 9.42 10.86
C GLU A 44 14.62 8.15 10.52
N ASN A 45 14.22 7.39 9.50
CA ASN A 45 14.87 6.14 9.15
C ASN A 45 15.02 5.96 7.63
N ALA A 46 16.17 6.42 7.10
CA ALA A 46 16.49 6.30 5.68
C ALA A 46 16.51 4.85 5.19
N ARG A 47 16.96 3.90 6.03
CA ARG A 47 16.97 2.48 5.68
C ARG A 47 15.54 1.97 5.47
N LEU A 48 14.61 2.33 6.33
CA LEU A 48 13.20 1.96 6.20
C LEU A 48 12.62 2.45 4.87
N PHE A 49 12.85 3.73 4.52
CA PHE A 49 12.40 4.31 3.26
C PHE A 49 12.90 3.50 2.05
N TYR A 50 14.22 3.32 1.90
CA TYR A 50 14.78 2.65 0.73
C TYR A 50 14.48 1.15 0.68
N MET A 51 14.32 0.49 1.83
CA MET A 51 13.89 -0.92 1.86
C MET A 51 12.45 -1.08 1.39
N ALA A 52 11.57 -0.16 1.77
CA ALA A 52 10.19 -0.18 1.32
C ALA A 52 10.09 0.17 -0.19
N VAL A 53 10.93 1.08 -0.71
CA VAL A 53 11.05 1.37 -2.16
C VAL A 53 11.52 0.11 -2.90
N THR A 54 12.54 -0.56 -2.36
CA THR A 54 13.07 -1.83 -2.89
C THR A 54 11.98 -2.91 -2.92
N TRP A 55 11.16 -3.01 -1.86
CA TRP A 55 10.07 -3.97 -1.82
C TRP A 55 9.01 -3.64 -2.89
N LEU A 56 8.61 -2.38 -3.02
CA LEU A 56 7.62 -1.97 -4.03
C LEU A 56 8.11 -2.15 -5.47
N SER A 57 9.39 -1.88 -5.76
CA SER A 57 9.92 -2.06 -7.12
C SER A 57 9.80 -3.51 -7.60
N ARG A 58 9.87 -4.47 -6.66
CA ARG A 58 9.74 -5.91 -6.98
C ARG A 58 8.32 -6.45 -6.82
N TYR A 59 7.60 -6.02 -5.80
CA TYR A 59 6.33 -6.60 -5.36
C TYR A 59 5.17 -5.61 -5.37
N GLY A 60 5.30 -4.48 -6.05
CA GLY A 60 4.27 -3.44 -6.13
C GLY A 60 2.89 -3.92 -6.59
N ASN A 61 2.82 -5.01 -7.37
CA ASN A 61 1.57 -5.65 -7.78
C ASN A 61 0.79 -6.31 -6.62
N PHE A 62 1.36 -6.39 -5.41
CA PHE A 62 0.66 -6.88 -4.23
C PHE A 62 -0.22 -5.79 -3.60
N ILE A 63 0.03 -4.52 -3.94
CA ILE A 63 -0.66 -3.38 -3.34
C ILE A 63 -2.04 -3.23 -4.00
N ALA A 64 -3.07 -3.13 -3.18
CA ALA A 64 -4.41 -2.79 -3.63
C ALA A 64 -4.50 -1.29 -3.90
N ARG A 65 -4.24 -0.91 -5.14
CA ARG A 65 -3.96 0.47 -5.57
C ARG A 65 -5.09 1.45 -5.27
N HIS A 66 -6.32 1.01 -5.54
CA HIS A 66 -7.54 1.80 -5.29
C HIS A 66 -7.79 1.99 -3.79
N ARG A 67 -7.56 0.93 -2.99
CA ARG A 67 -7.62 1.02 -1.53
C ARG A 67 -6.52 1.94 -0.98
N LEU A 68 -5.29 1.83 -1.48
CA LEU A 68 -4.19 2.72 -1.07
C LEU A 68 -4.54 4.18 -1.35
N LYS A 69 -5.02 4.51 -2.55
CA LYS A 69 -5.47 5.87 -2.90
C LYS A 69 -6.48 6.40 -1.86
N ARG A 70 -7.52 5.62 -1.56
CA ARG A 70 -8.53 6.01 -0.56
C ARG A 70 -7.92 6.21 0.82
N LEU A 71 -7.00 5.35 1.25
CA LEU A 71 -6.31 5.47 2.52
C LEU A 71 -5.46 6.76 2.56
N VAL A 72 -4.80 7.13 1.48
CA VAL A 72 -4.11 8.42 1.41
C VAL A 72 -5.08 9.59 1.60
N GLU A 73 -6.21 9.58 0.89
CA GLU A 73 -7.23 10.63 0.97
C GLU A 73 -7.86 10.76 2.37
N THR A 74 -8.06 9.63 3.07
CA THR A 74 -8.85 9.60 4.32
C THR A 74 -8.04 9.45 5.60
N GLU A 75 -6.84 8.87 5.52
CA GLU A 75 -6.08 8.39 6.68
C GLU A 75 -4.67 9.02 6.78
N LEU A 76 -4.08 9.52 5.68
CA LEU A 76 -2.72 10.10 5.71
C LEU A 76 -2.74 11.62 5.87
N GLU A 77 -2.13 12.11 6.95
CA GLU A 77 -1.95 13.55 7.19
C GLU A 77 -1.11 14.19 6.07
N ALA A 78 -1.44 15.45 5.73
CA ALA A 78 -0.85 16.17 4.60
C ALA A 78 0.69 16.21 4.65
N ASP A 79 1.27 16.37 5.85
CA ASP A 79 2.72 16.46 6.07
C ASP A 79 3.50 15.22 5.59
N TYR A 80 2.85 14.05 5.52
CA TYR A 80 3.46 12.79 5.11
C TYR A 80 3.19 12.42 3.65
N GLN A 81 2.26 13.11 2.99
CA GLN A 81 1.93 12.86 1.59
C GLN A 81 3.10 13.08 0.62
N PRO A 82 3.97 14.11 0.78
CA PRO A 82 5.12 14.29 -0.10
C PRO A 82 6.06 13.08 -0.06
N VAL A 83 6.21 12.49 1.15
CA VAL A 83 7.06 11.33 1.38
C VAL A 83 6.51 10.09 0.70
N LEU A 84 5.20 9.83 0.85
CA LEU A 84 4.54 8.71 0.16
C LEU A 84 4.54 8.89 -1.36
N GLY A 85 4.33 10.11 -1.85
CA GLY A 85 4.42 10.44 -3.26
C GLY A 85 5.80 10.12 -3.83
N ALA A 86 6.87 10.62 -3.19
CA ALA A 86 8.25 10.36 -3.59
C ALA A 86 8.56 8.86 -3.58
N PHE A 87 8.17 8.19 -2.50
CA PHE A 87 8.29 6.75 -2.31
C PHE A 87 7.68 5.93 -3.47
N ILE A 88 6.43 6.22 -3.86
CA ILE A 88 5.75 5.53 -4.97
C ILE A 88 6.42 5.85 -6.30
N THR A 89 6.74 7.13 -6.56
CA THR A 89 7.36 7.53 -7.83
C THR A 89 8.74 6.90 -8.03
N LEU A 90 9.53 6.78 -6.96
CA LEU A 90 10.84 6.15 -7.01
C LEU A 90 10.72 4.64 -7.21
N ALA A 91 9.75 3.98 -6.55
CA ALA A 91 9.48 2.57 -6.80
C ALA A 91 9.11 2.29 -8.27
N VAL A 92 8.28 3.15 -8.88
CA VAL A 92 7.91 3.05 -10.30
C VAL A 92 9.11 3.29 -11.21
N LYS A 93 9.97 4.28 -10.91
CA LYS A 93 11.25 4.49 -11.61
C LYS A 93 12.08 3.21 -11.65
N HIS A 94 12.07 2.45 -10.55
CA HIS A 94 12.82 1.22 -10.40
C HIS A 94 12.09 -0.06 -10.84
N GLY A 95 10.95 0.05 -11.53
CA GLY A 95 10.29 -1.09 -12.17
C GLY A 95 8.98 -1.56 -11.53
N ALA A 96 8.45 -0.87 -10.52
CA ALA A 96 7.09 -1.12 -10.07
C ALA A 96 6.06 -0.77 -11.17
N SER A 97 4.87 -1.36 -11.12
CA SER A 97 3.79 -1.03 -12.08
C SER A 97 3.45 0.45 -12.03
N ARG A 98 3.35 1.10 -13.19
CA ARG A 98 2.91 2.50 -13.33
C ARG A 98 1.53 2.75 -12.73
N GLU A 99 0.71 1.72 -12.65
CA GLU A 99 -0.64 1.85 -12.09
C GLU A 99 -0.64 2.16 -10.58
N LEU A 100 0.49 1.98 -9.87
CA LEU A 100 0.65 2.45 -8.49
C LEU A 100 0.58 3.97 -8.37
N LEU A 101 0.85 4.70 -9.45
CA LEU A 101 0.80 6.16 -9.46
C LEU A 101 -0.58 6.71 -9.12
N ILE A 102 -1.65 5.93 -9.27
CA ILE A 102 -3.00 6.34 -8.86
C ILE A 102 -3.08 6.76 -7.38
N ALA A 103 -2.25 6.17 -6.51
CA ALA A 103 -2.17 6.56 -5.11
C ALA A 103 -1.26 7.78 -4.89
N ALA A 104 -0.28 8.01 -5.77
CA ALA A 104 0.54 9.21 -5.75
C ALA A 104 -0.23 10.43 -6.28
N GLU A 105 -1.15 10.26 -7.24
CA GLU A 105 -1.94 11.35 -7.84
C GLU A 105 -2.76 12.17 -6.82
N VAL A 106 -3.08 11.59 -5.67
CA VAL A 106 -3.83 12.26 -4.58
C VAL A 106 -2.92 12.84 -3.50
N CYS A 107 -1.62 12.58 -3.56
CA CYS A 107 -0.65 13.17 -2.62
C CYS A 107 -0.36 14.62 -3.02
N GLN A 108 -0.12 15.47 -2.03
CA GLN A 108 0.39 16.83 -2.23
C GLN A 108 1.92 16.88 -2.06
N PRO A 109 2.63 17.70 -2.86
CA PRO A 109 4.02 18.03 -2.59
C PRO A 109 4.15 18.89 -1.32
N ALA A 110 5.35 18.94 -0.75
CA ALA A 110 5.62 19.83 0.37
C ALA A 110 5.54 21.30 -0.05
N ASP A 111 5.23 22.22 0.87
CA ASP A 111 5.13 23.66 0.56
C ASP A 111 6.45 24.27 0.07
N ALA A 112 7.57 23.77 0.59
CA ALA A 112 8.90 24.22 0.22
C ALA A 112 9.86 23.03 0.10
N PRO A 113 10.87 23.11 -0.78
CA PRO A 113 11.90 22.08 -0.88
C PRO A 113 12.70 21.90 0.41
N TYR A 114 12.86 20.66 0.89
CA TYR A 114 13.66 20.35 2.08
C TYR A 114 14.33 18.95 2.03
N PRO A 115 15.38 18.68 2.83
CA PRO A 115 15.96 17.34 2.95
C PRO A 115 14.98 16.34 3.55
N LEU A 116 14.69 15.24 2.85
CA LEU A 116 13.74 14.23 3.36
C LEU A 116 14.14 13.73 4.75
N PHE A 117 15.42 13.39 4.94
CA PHE A 117 15.88 12.79 6.19
C PHE A 117 16.20 13.84 7.26
N ALA A 118 15.69 13.63 8.47
CA ALA A 118 15.80 14.58 9.58
C ALA A 118 17.26 14.91 9.90
N VAL A 119 18.16 13.92 9.90
CA VAL A 119 19.59 14.12 10.16
C VAL A 119 20.24 15.17 9.24
N GLN A 120 19.75 15.29 7.99
CA GLN A 120 20.29 16.26 7.03
C GLN A 120 19.82 17.69 7.32
N ARG A 121 18.67 17.87 7.98
CA ARG A 121 18.07 19.19 8.28
C ARG A 121 18.81 19.94 9.38
N HIS A 122 19.52 19.22 10.25
CA HIS A 122 20.21 19.78 11.42
C HIS A 122 21.55 20.47 11.11
N SER A 123 22.06 20.36 9.87
CA SER A 123 23.35 20.93 9.48
C SER A 123 23.26 21.60 8.12
N PRO A 124 23.59 22.90 7.98
CA PRO A 124 23.61 23.59 6.69
C PRO A 124 24.50 22.92 5.64
N ALA A 125 25.59 22.28 6.07
CA ALA A 125 26.46 21.52 5.17
C ALA A 125 25.76 20.27 4.62
N LEU A 126 25.07 19.50 5.48
CA LEU A 126 24.33 18.31 5.07
C LEU A 126 23.10 18.67 4.23
N THR A 127 22.42 19.77 4.54
CA THR A 127 21.35 20.34 3.73
C THR A 127 21.81 20.63 2.30
N LYS A 128 22.98 21.29 2.15
CA LYS A 128 23.57 21.56 0.83
C LYS A 128 23.95 20.27 0.09
N ILE A 129 24.45 19.25 0.80
CA ILE A 129 24.76 17.94 0.21
C ILE A 129 23.47 17.26 -0.28
N ALA A 130 22.41 17.25 0.54
CA ALA A 130 21.12 16.67 0.18
C ALA A 130 20.54 17.35 -1.06
N GLN A 131 20.57 18.68 -1.12
CA GLN A 131 20.11 19.46 -2.27
C GLN A 131 20.89 19.13 -3.54
N ARG A 132 22.22 19.02 -3.46
CA ARG A 132 23.07 18.69 -4.63
C ARG A 132 22.85 17.29 -5.16
N ASN A 133 22.52 16.35 -4.28
CA ASN A 133 22.31 14.94 -4.62
C ASN A 133 20.83 14.60 -4.85
N ALA A 134 19.94 15.59 -4.86
CA ALA A 134 18.51 15.36 -5.01
C ALA A 134 18.18 14.78 -6.40
N CYS A 135 17.39 13.72 -6.43
CA CYS A 135 16.89 13.14 -7.67
C CYS A 135 15.65 13.87 -8.20
N SER A 136 15.39 13.70 -9.50
CA SER A 136 14.23 14.29 -10.18
C SER A 136 12.89 13.83 -9.59
N GLU A 137 12.80 12.59 -9.14
CA GLU A 137 11.61 12.01 -8.54
C GLU A 137 11.29 12.71 -7.22
N GLY A 138 12.30 12.94 -6.38
CA GLY A 138 12.13 13.71 -5.14
C GLY A 138 11.77 15.17 -5.37
N ALA A 139 12.38 15.80 -6.37
CA ALA A 139 12.12 17.20 -6.71
C ALA A 139 10.64 17.47 -7.02
N ARG A 140 9.92 16.51 -7.64
CA ARG A 140 8.47 16.62 -7.89
C ARG A 140 7.63 16.76 -6.63
N TRP A 141 8.16 16.34 -5.49
CA TRP A 141 7.50 16.35 -4.19
C TRP A 141 8.06 17.41 -3.25
N ASN A 142 8.92 18.30 -3.76
CA ASN A 142 9.68 19.25 -2.95
C ASN A 142 10.52 18.55 -1.86
N LEU A 143 11.10 17.40 -2.21
CA LEU A 143 11.99 16.63 -1.33
C LEU A 143 13.38 16.50 -1.95
N TRP A 144 14.41 16.77 -1.16
CA TRP A 144 15.77 16.43 -1.50
C TRP A 144 16.09 15.04 -0.95
N LEU A 145 16.13 14.06 -1.83
CA LEU A 145 16.59 12.70 -1.55
C LEU A 145 17.43 12.17 -2.72
N PRO A 146 18.45 11.34 -2.43
CA PRO A 146 19.20 10.67 -3.50
C PRO A 146 18.39 9.54 -4.13
N ASP A 147 18.73 9.24 -5.39
CA ASP A 147 18.28 8.06 -6.10
C ASP A 147 19.21 6.88 -5.76
N GLU A 148 18.73 5.99 -4.89
CA GLU A 148 19.47 4.79 -4.47
C GLU A 148 18.91 3.56 -5.18
N PRO A 149 19.75 2.74 -5.84
CA PRO A 149 19.28 1.56 -6.53
C PRO A 149 18.64 0.55 -5.55
N PRO A 150 17.59 -0.19 -5.97
CA PRO A 150 16.97 -1.21 -5.13
C PRO A 150 17.95 -2.29 -4.68
N LYS A 151 17.90 -2.62 -3.38
CA LYS A 151 18.74 -3.67 -2.77
C LYS A 151 18.01 -5.00 -2.79
N LEU A 152 17.85 -5.60 -3.97
CA LEU A 152 16.99 -6.78 -4.18
C LEU A 152 17.45 -8.01 -3.39
N ASP A 153 18.74 -8.09 -3.03
CA ASP A 153 19.32 -9.09 -2.14
C ASP A 153 18.80 -8.99 -0.69
N ALA A 154 18.28 -7.84 -0.30
CA ALA A 154 17.62 -7.63 0.98
C ALA A 154 16.15 -8.13 1.01
N LEU A 155 15.66 -8.80 -0.04
CA LEU A 155 14.30 -9.31 -0.12
C LEU A 155 14.25 -10.84 -0.14
N ARG A 156 13.29 -11.41 0.59
CA ARG A 156 12.86 -12.80 0.44
C ARG A 156 12.12 -12.98 -0.89
N PRO A 157 12.18 -14.17 -1.51
CA PRO A 157 11.45 -14.47 -2.74
C PRO A 157 9.93 -14.54 -2.49
N ALA A 158 9.12 -14.27 -3.52
CA ALA A 158 7.67 -14.29 -3.45
C ALA A 158 7.09 -15.56 -2.82
N ARG A 159 7.63 -16.76 -3.15
CA ARG A 159 7.19 -18.03 -2.55
C ARG A 159 7.28 -18.02 -1.02
N TRP A 160 8.33 -17.42 -0.47
CA TRP A 160 8.52 -17.32 0.97
C TRP A 160 7.49 -16.36 1.57
N ILE A 161 7.28 -15.22 0.91
CA ILE A 161 6.31 -14.20 1.35
C ILE A 161 4.91 -14.79 1.41
N ILE A 162 4.48 -15.55 0.41
CA ILE A 162 3.17 -16.21 0.36
C ILE A 162 3.05 -17.27 1.46
N ASN A 163 4.07 -18.12 1.63
CA ASN A 163 4.03 -19.15 2.67
C ASN A 163 3.92 -18.54 4.07
N GLN A 164 4.53 -17.39 4.30
CA GLN A 164 4.40 -16.65 5.56
C GLN A 164 3.10 -15.85 5.63
N ASN A 165 2.54 -15.42 4.50
CA ASN A 165 1.37 -14.57 4.43
C ASN A 165 0.38 -15.13 3.39
N PRO A 166 -0.33 -16.23 3.69
CA PRO A 166 -1.19 -16.89 2.71
C PRO A 166 -2.26 -15.96 2.11
N ALA A 167 -2.73 -14.99 2.92
CA ALA A 167 -3.68 -13.97 2.48
C ALA A 167 -3.16 -13.05 1.34
N TYR A 168 -1.86 -13.05 1.04
CA TYR A 168 -1.31 -12.32 -0.10
C TYR A 168 -1.47 -13.04 -1.43
N LEU A 169 -1.86 -14.32 -1.44
CA LEU A 169 -2.09 -15.06 -2.67
C LEU A 169 -3.13 -14.36 -3.57
N ASP A 170 -4.22 -13.90 -2.97
CA ASP A 170 -5.27 -13.14 -3.66
C ASP A 170 -4.74 -11.88 -4.33
N ARG A 171 -3.77 -11.22 -3.70
CA ARG A 171 -3.15 -9.98 -4.19
C ARG A 171 -2.32 -10.26 -5.44
N ILE A 172 -1.60 -11.38 -5.48
CA ILE A 172 -0.75 -11.77 -6.61
C ILE A 172 -1.59 -12.13 -7.82
N VAL A 173 -2.60 -12.99 -7.63
CA VAL A 173 -3.48 -13.44 -8.71
C VAL A 173 -4.16 -12.25 -9.38
N ARG A 174 -4.59 -11.28 -8.58
CA ARG A 174 -5.31 -10.09 -9.05
C ARG A 174 -4.42 -8.89 -9.36
N LYS A 175 -3.11 -9.00 -9.10
CA LYS A 175 -2.10 -7.95 -9.35
C LYS A 175 -2.50 -6.57 -8.80
N GLY A 176 -3.17 -6.55 -7.65
CA GLY A 176 -3.54 -5.31 -6.97
C GLY A 176 -4.64 -4.49 -7.66
N ASP A 177 -5.42 -5.09 -8.56
CA ASP A 177 -6.52 -4.46 -9.28
C ASP A 177 -7.71 -4.06 -8.35
N LEU A 178 -8.81 -3.61 -8.96
CA LEU A 178 -10.02 -3.23 -8.23
C LEU A 178 -10.66 -4.41 -7.48
N ARG A 179 -10.60 -5.63 -8.01
CA ARG A 179 -11.11 -6.83 -7.31
C ARG A 179 -10.33 -7.08 -6.04
N CYS A 180 -9.00 -6.96 -6.09
CA CYS A 180 -8.14 -7.03 -4.91
C CYS A 180 -8.53 -5.95 -3.87
N SER A 181 -8.80 -4.74 -4.34
CA SER A 181 -9.19 -3.61 -3.47
C SER A 181 -10.53 -3.84 -2.78
N ILE A 182 -11.54 -4.35 -3.51
CA ILE A 182 -12.85 -4.73 -2.95
C ILE A 182 -12.69 -5.77 -1.84
N LEU A 183 -11.94 -6.85 -2.08
CA LEU A 183 -11.75 -7.91 -1.09
C LEU A 183 -11.10 -7.39 0.20
N LEU A 184 -10.10 -6.51 0.07
CA LEU A 184 -9.42 -5.95 1.24
C LEU A 184 -10.25 -4.90 1.96
N VAL A 185 -11.02 -4.09 1.24
CA VAL A 185 -11.99 -3.16 1.85
C VAL A 185 -12.99 -3.95 2.69
N LEU A 186 -13.57 -5.03 2.15
CA LEU A 186 -14.49 -5.86 2.91
C LEU A 186 -13.80 -6.54 4.11
N ARG A 187 -12.60 -7.09 3.93
CA ARG A 187 -11.88 -7.80 5.02
C ARG A 187 -11.37 -6.89 6.13
N CYS A 188 -10.94 -5.68 5.80
CA CYS A 188 -10.16 -4.83 6.69
C CYS A 188 -10.84 -3.52 7.08
N ASP A 189 -11.79 -3.03 6.27
CA ASP A 189 -12.37 -1.69 6.41
C ASP A 189 -13.90 -1.69 6.54
N THR A 190 -14.51 -2.86 6.68
CA THR A 190 -15.92 -2.99 7.00
C THR A 190 -16.18 -3.99 8.13
N ALA A 191 -17.26 -3.74 8.88
CA ALA A 191 -17.68 -4.63 9.94
C ALA A 191 -18.27 -5.92 9.35
N GLY A 192 -17.78 -7.06 9.83
CA GLY A 192 -18.30 -8.37 9.45
C GLY A 192 -18.10 -8.75 7.98
N GLY A 193 -17.19 -8.11 7.25
CA GLY A 193 -16.93 -8.49 5.86
C GLY A 193 -18.01 -8.07 4.87
N SER A 194 -18.76 -7.00 5.17
CA SER A 194 -19.93 -6.60 4.39
C SER A 194 -20.01 -5.10 4.09
N ALA A 195 -20.68 -4.73 3.00
CA ALA A 195 -20.99 -3.35 2.64
C ALA A 195 -22.48 -3.23 2.29
N ASP A 196 -23.10 -2.14 2.71
CA ASP A 196 -24.57 -1.96 2.64
C ASP A 196 -25.08 -1.78 1.20
N SER A 197 -24.20 -1.37 0.27
CA SER A 197 -24.54 -1.20 -1.14
C SER A 197 -23.31 -1.12 -2.04
N GLU A 198 -23.51 -1.26 -3.36
CA GLU A 198 -22.46 -1.01 -4.37
C GLU A 198 -21.92 0.42 -4.32
N VAL A 199 -22.76 1.39 -3.96
CA VAL A 199 -22.36 2.81 -3.85
C VAL A 199 -21.40 3.00 -2.68
N ALA A 200 -21.78 2.49 -1.50
CA ALA A 200 -20.92 2.54 -0.31
C ALA A 200 -19.59 1.82 -0.53
N LEU A 201 -19.61 0.71 -1.28
CA LEU A 201 -18.38 0.00 -1.62
C LEU A 201 -17.51 0.78 -2.62
N ALA A 202 -18.13 1.46 -3.59
CA ALA A 202 -17.43 2.30 -4.57
C ALA A 202 -16.71 3.48 -3.92
N GLU A 203 -17.36 4.14 -2.97
CA GLU A 203 -16.75 5.20 -2.15
C GLU A 203 -15.54 4.65 -1.36
N LYS A 204 -15.70 3.51 -0.68
CA LYS A 204 -14.61 2.87 0.08
C LYS A 204 -13.46 2.36 -0.82
N CYS A 205 -13.70 2.17 -2.10
CA CYS A 205 -12.66 1.80 -3.07
C CYS A 205 -12.09 3.00 -3.84
N SER A 206 -12.56 4.24 -3.63
CA SER A 206 -12.19 5.41 -4.47
C SER A 206 -12.30 5.07 -5.97
N ALA A 207 -13.39 4.40 -6.35
CA ALA A 207 -13.67 3.91 -7.70
C ALA A 207 -15.11 4.25 -8.11
N ASN A 208 -15.39 4.27 -9.41
CA ASN A 208 -16.76 4.51 -9.88
C ASN A 208 -17.63 3.25 -9.72
N ARG A 209 -18.94 3.45 -9.53
CA ARG A 209 -19.90 2.37 -9.28
C ARG A 209 -19.95 1.32 -10.41
N ILE A 210 -19.81 1.72 -11.67
CA ILE A 210 -19.86 0.81 -12.81
C ILE A 210 -18.67 -0.16 -12.77
N ALA A 211 -17.46 0.37 -12.52
CA ALA A 211 -16.26 -0.44 -12.37
C ALA A 211 -16.37 -1.41 -11.19
N VAL A 212 -16.93 -0.95 -10.06
CA VAL A 212 -17.18 -1.83 -8.90
C VAL A 212 -18.19 -2.93 -9.23
N ARG A 213 -19.28 -2.61 -9.92
CA ARG A 213 -20.26 -3.62 -10.36
C ARG A 213 -19.61 -4.70 -11.22
N ASN A 214 -18.85 -4.30 -12.24
CA ASN A 214 -18.19 -5.26 -13.13
C ASN A 214 -17.19 -6.13 -12.37
N ALA A 215 -16.39 -5.52 -11.47
CA ALA A 215 -15.45 -6.27 -10.63
C ALA A 215 -16.15 -7.22 -9.65
N LEU A 216 -17.32 -6.84 -9.12
CA LEU A 216 -18.16 -7.71 -8.29
C LEU A 216 -18.74 -8.89 -9.08
N ASP A 217 -19.18 -8.68 -10.33
CA ASP A 217 -19.69 -9.76 -11.17
C ASP A 217 -18.61 -10.85 -11.38
N ASP A 218 -17.36 -10.45 -11.56
CA ASP A 218 -16.23 -11.39 -11.66
C ASP A 218 -15.94 -12.07 -10.31
N LEU A 219 -15.93 -11.33 -9.21
CA LEU A 219 -15.71 -11.89 -7.86
C LEU A 219 -16.83 -12.86 -7.43
N GLU A 220 -18.07 -12.63 -7.85
CA GLU A 220 -19.19 -13.55 -7.63
C GLU A 220 -19.03 -14.84 -8.44
N ARG A 221 -18.64 -14.74 -9.72
CA ARG A 221 -18.33 -15.92 -10.55
C ARG A 221 -17.18 -16.75 -9.97
N GLU A 222 -16.20 -16.07 -9.38
CA GLU A 222 -15.08 -16.71 -8.69
C GLU A 222 -15.45 -17.23 -7.28
N GLY A 223 -16.64 -16.91 -6.77
CA GLY A 223 -17.13 -17.36 -5.46
C GLY A 223 -16.53 -16.63 -4.25
N TYR A 224 -15.99 -15.42 -4.42
CA TYR A 224 -15.38 -14.63 -3.33
C TYR A 224 -16.35 -13.65 -2.67
N THR A 225 -17.39 -13.24 -3.36
CA THR A 225 -18.41 -12.30 -2.86
C THR A 225 -19.81 -12.80 -3.18
N LEU A 226 -20.81 -12.29 -2.44
CA LEU A 226 -22.23 -12.51 -2.69
C LEU A 226 -22.99 -11.19 -2.56
N ARG A 227 -23.97 -10.99 -3.45
CA ARG A 227 -25.01 -9.96 -3.32
C ARG A 227 -26.25 -10.53 -2.65
N GLN A 228 -26.56 -10.04 -1.45
CA GLN A 228 -27.72 -10.45 -0.67
C GLN A 228 -28.78 -9.34 -0.68
N PRO A 229 -29.99 -9.58 -1.21
CA PRO A 229 -31.08 -8.63 -1.06
C PRO A 229 -31.50 -8.55 0.41
N GLU A 230 -31.58 -7.35 0.97
CA GLU A 230 -32.12 -7.17 2.32
C GLU A 230 -33.66 -7.09 2.27
N PRO A 231 -34.38 -7.89 3.10
CA PRO A 231 -35.84 -7.86 3.14
C PRO A 231 -36.36 -6.44 3.45
N GLY A 232 -37.16 -5.88 2.54
CA GLY A 232 -37.76 -4.54 2.72
C GLY A 232 -36.84 -3.36 2.34
N ALA A 233 -35.59 -3.61 1.94
CA ALA A 233 -34.70 -2.57 1.41
C ALA A 233 -34.60 -2.64 -0.11
N ARG A 234 -34.45 -1.48 -0.76
CA ARG A 234 -34.08 -1.42 -2.19
C ARG A 234 -32.60 -1.75 -2.44
N ASN A 235 -31.79 -1.78 -1.38
CA ASN A 235 -30.35 -1.96 -1.49
C ASN A 235 -29.97 -3.44 -1.42
N THR A 236 -28.96 -3.79 -2.20
CA THR A 236 -28.35 -5.12 -2.19
C THR A 236 -27.06 -5.04 -1.38
N ARG A 237 -27.01 -5.77 -0.28
CA ARG A 237 -25.83 -5.89 0.57
C ARG A 237 -24.79 -6.76 -0.13
N ILE A 238 -23.54 -6.37 -0.01
CA ILE A 238 -22.40 -7.12 -0.56
C ILE A 238 -21.66 -7.74 0.61
N VAL A 239 -21.44 -9.05 0.56
CA VAL A 239 -20.76 -9.79 1.62
C VAL A 239 -19.62 -10.62 1.04
N LEU A 240 -18.56 -10.83 1.83
CA LEU A 240 -17.59 -11.87 1.54
C LEU A 240 -18.27 -13.23 1.60
N ALA A 241 -18.01 -14.08 0.60
CA ALA A 241 -18.37 -15.49 0.69
C ALA A 241 -17.57 -16.15 1.83
N ALA A 242 -18.18 -17.12 2.53
CA ALA A 242 -17.41 -18.04 3.36
C ALA A 242 -16.36 -18.70 2.46
N SER A 243 -15.08 -18.68 2.86
CA SER A 243 -13.92 -18.97 2.00
C SER A 243 -14.23 -20.07 0.97
N PRO A 244 -13.96 -19.85 -0.33
CA PRO A 244 -14.02 -20.94 -1.28
C PRO A 244 -13.07 -22.04 -0.77
N ALA A 245 -13.58 -23.26 -0.65
CA ALA A 245 -12.77 -24.42 -0.28
C ALA A 245 -11.51 -24.40 -1.14
N PRO A 246 -10.31 -24.65 -0.58
CA PRO A 246 -9.10 -24.68 -1.38
C PRO A 246 -9.32 -25.68 -2.51
N LEU A 247 -9.19 -25.21 -3.76
CA LEU A 247 -9.14 -26.08 -4.93
C LEU A 247 -8.10 -27.16 -4.61
N ALA A 248 -8.57 -28.39 -4.43
CA ALA A 248 -7.71 -29.52 -4.14
C ALA A 248 -6.66 -29.57 -5.26
N ALA A 249 -5.38 -29.44 -4.88
CA ALA A 249 -4.28 -29.62 -5.79
C ALA A 249 -4.42 -31.02 -6.41
N SER A 250 -4.72 -31.05 -7.71
CA SER A 250 -4.74 -32.26 -8.53
C SER A 250 -3.36 -32.46 -9.14
#